data_AF-A0A9E9DIN9-F1
#
_entry.id   AF-A0A9E9DIN9-F1
#
_cell.length_a   1.000
_cell.length_b   1.000
_cell.length_c   1.000
_cell.angle_alpha   90.00
_cell.angle_beta   90.00
_cell.angle_gamma   90.00
#
_symmetry.space_group_name_H-M   'P 1'
#
loop_
_entity.id
_entity.type
_entity.pdbx_description
1 polymer ?
#
loop_
_entity_poly.entity_id
_entity_poly.type
_entity_poly.pdbx_seq_one_letter_code
_entity_poly.pdbx_strand_id
1 'polypeptide(L)'
;MLVAALTACDQSEAAQKKVADPEAKIPMVVELAANPERLNKLRHQCKTERSKLGEVLCNRAAEATRKRFYGDVQTQYTIPKESPNL
;
A
#
# COMPACT_ATOMS: atom_id res chain seq x y z
N MET A 1 7.04 30.96 -37.73
CA MET A 1 5.74 30.79 -37.07
C MET A 1 5.65 29.34 -36.59
N LEU A 2 5.82 29.07 -35.30
CA LEU A 2 5.63 27.73 -34.73
C LEU A 2 4.27 27.67 -34.04
N VAL A 3 3.40 26.74 -34.47
CA VAL A 3 2.08 26.52 -33.88
C VAL A 3 2.21 25.41 -32.84
N ALA A 4 2.00 25.76 -31.57
CA ALA A 4 1.90 24.78 -30.48
C ALA A 4 0.48 24.18 -30.49
N ALA A 5 0.36 22.90 -30.83
CA ALA A 5 -0.89 22.17 -30.65
C ALA A 5 -1.01 21.73 -29.18
N LEU A 6 -1.95 22.31 -28.45
CA LEU A 6 -2.34 21.85 -27.12
C LEU A 6 -3.20 20.59 -27.28
N THR A 7 -2.62 19.42 -26.99
CA THR A 7 -3.39 18.18 -26.84
C THR A 7 -4.17 18.25 -25.53
N ALA A 8 -5.50 18.27 -25.63
CA ALA A 8 -6.40 18.17 -24.49
C ALA A 8 -6.20 16.83 -23.75
N CYS A 9 -6.19 16.87 -22.43
CA CYS A 9 -6.32 15.68 -21.58
C CYS A 9 -7.77 15.17 -21.66
N ASP A 10 -8.01 14.21 -22.55
CA ASP A 10 -9.25 13.43 -22.54
C ASP A 10 -9.06 12.21 -21.63
N GLN A 11 -9.93 12.11 -20.64
CA GLN A 11 -9.92 11.12 -19.58
C GLN A 11 -10.64 9.85 -20.03
N SER A 12 -10.03 8.70 -19.70
CA SER A 12 -10.70 7.49 -19.20
C SER A 12 -11.19 6.42 -20.19
N GLU A 13 -10.88 5.18 -19.79
CA GLU A 13 -11.65 3.95 -20.02
C GLU A 13 -11.67 3.33 -21.43
N ALA A 14 -10.58 2.66 -21.81
CA ALA A 14 -10.61 1.32 -22.42
C ALA A 14 -9.21 0.81 -22.84
N ALA A 15 -8.24 0.79 -21.91
CA ALA A 15 -7.02 0.00 -22.13
C ALA A 15 -6.42 -0.59 -20.84
N GLN A 16 -7.11 -0.50 -19.70
CA GLN A 16 -6.72 -1.19 -18.46
C GLN A 16 -7.31 -2.61 -18.43
N LYS A 17 -7.00 -3.42 -19.44
CA LYS A 17 -7.26 -4.86 -19.34
C LYS A 17 -6.15 -5.59 -20.07
N LYS A 18 -5.26 -6.18 -19.27
CA LYS A 18 -4.12 -7.02 -19.66
C LYS A 18 -2.82 -6.27 -20.02
N VAL A 19 -2.29 -5.51 -19.07
CA VAL A 19 -0.84 -5.60 -18.83
C VAL A 19 -0.69 -6.59 -17.68
N ALA A 20 0.03 -7.68 -17.91
CA ALA A 20 0.47 -8.54 -16.82
C ALA A 20 1.47 -7.72 -16.00
N ASP A 21 0.92 -6.99 -15.04
CA ASP A 21 1.67 -6.06 -14.21
C ASP A 21 2.63 -6.86 -13.30
N PRO A 22 3.94 -6.57 -13.28
CA PRO A 22 4.83 -7.14 -12.27
C PRO A 22 4.39 -6.81 -10.84
N GLU A 23 3.56 -5.77 -10.62
CA GLU A 23 2.88 -5.45 -9.35
C GLU A 23 1.76 -6.44 -8.99
N ALA A 24 1.17 -7.14 -9.97
CA ALA A 24 0.17 -8.18 -9.71
C ALA A 24 0.76 -9.42 -8.99
N LYS A 25 2.10 -9.56 -8.92
CA LYS A 25 2.78 -10.58 -8.12
C LYS A 25 3.15 -10.13 -6.73
N ILE A 26 3.08 -8.83 -6.42
CA ILE A 26 3.45 -8.32 -5.10
C ILE A 26 2.24 -8.46 -4.17
N PRO A 27 2.32 -9.30 -3.12
CA PRO A 27 1.18 -9.59 -2.26
C PRO A 27 0.61 -8.33 -1.62
N MET A 28 -0.71 -8.28 -1.50
CA MET A 28 -1.39 -7.16 -0.85
C MET A 28 -1.18 -7.21 0.67
N VAL A 29 -1.22 -6.05 1.31
CA VAL A 29 -1.05 -5.91 2.76
C VAL A 29 -2.03 -6.78 3.55
N VAL A 30 -3.28 -6.83 3.09
CA VAL A 30 -4.35 -7.64 3.68
C VAL A 30 -4.01 -9.13 3.63
N GLU A 31 -3.52 -9.62 2.49
CA GLU A 31 -3.14 -11.03 2.32
C GLU A 31 -1.92 -11.40 3.17
N LEU A 32 -0.94 -10.51 3.26
CA LEU A 32 0.23 -10.70 4.12
C LEU A 32 -0.16 -10.68 5.60
N ALA A 33 -1.10 -9.81 6.00
CA ALA A 33 -1.60 -9.75 7.38
C ALA A 33 -2.38 -11.03 7.76
N ALA A 34 -3.10 -11.61 6.80
CA ALA A 34 -3.88 -12.84 7.00
C ALA A 34 -3.00 -14.11 7.18
N ASN A 35 -1.76 -14.11 6.68
CA ASN A 35 -0.83 -15.25 6.82
C ASN A 35 0.43 -14.89 7.64
N PRO A 36 0.44 -15.16 8.95
CA PRO A 36 1.55 -14.78 9.83
C PRO A 36 2.86 -15.48 9.53
N GLU A 37 2.82 -16.75 9.12
CA GLU A 37 4.01 -17.54 8.82
C GLU A 37 4.74 -16.97 7.60
N ARG A 38 4.00 -16.72 6.52
CA ARG A 38 4.53 -16.09 5.30
C ARG A 38 5.06 -14.70 5.59
N LEU A 39 4.33 -13.90 6.39
CA LEU A 39 4.76 -12.56 6.77
C LEU A 39 6.06 -12.58 7.59
N ASN A 40 6.22 -13.52 8.52
CA ASN A 40 7.43 -13.63 9.31
C ASN A 40 8.64 -14.00 8.43
N LYS A 41 8.49 -14.98 7.54
CA LYS A 41 9.53 -15.35 6.57
C LYS A 41 9.93 -14.14 5.71
N LEU A 42 8.95 -13.40 5.18
CA LEU A 42 9.21 -12.22 4.37
C LEU A 42 9.92 -11.11 5.16
N ARG A 43 9.54 -10.89 6.43
CA ARG A 43 10.25 -9.94 7.32
C ARG A 43 11.70 -10.34 7.53
N HIS A 44 12.00 -11.62 7.71
CA HIS A 44 13.37 -12.11 7.81
C HIS A 44 14.15 -11.85 6.52
N GLN A 45 13.59 -12.19 5.37
CA GLN A 45 14.25 -11.94 4.08
C GLN A 45 14.44 -10.44 3.83
N CYS A 46 13.51 -9.57 4.22
CA CYS A 46 13.66 -8.13 4.11
C CYS A 46 14.80 -7.54 4.96
N LYS A 47 15.27 -8.24 6.01
CA LYS A 47 16.44 -7.80 6.79
C LYS A 47 17.76 -8.08 6.05
N THR A 48 17.81 -9.20 5.32
CA THR A 48 19.07 -9.71 4.72
C THR A 48 19.15 -9.46 3.21
N GLU A 49 18.01 -9.36 2.53
CA GLU A 49 17.88 -9.37 1.07
C GLU A 49 17.04 -8.19 0.54
N ARG A 50 17.00 -7.07 1.28
CA ARG A 50 16.19 -5.89 0.91
C ARG A 50 16.44 -5.41 -0.52
N SER A 51 17.71 -5.40 -0.97
CA SER A 51 18.08 -4.99 -2.33
C SER A 51 17.54 -5.90 -3.43
N LYS A 52 17.34 -7.19 -3.12
CA LYS A 52 16.78 -8.18 -4.06
C LYS A 52 15.26 -8.15 -4.08
N LEU A 53 14.63 -7.99 -2.91
CA LEU A 53 13.18 -8.02 -2.73
C LEU A 53 12.50 -6.70 -3.11
N GLY A 54 13.23 -5.58 -3.00
CA GLY A 54 12.71 -4.26 -3.28
C GLY A 54 12.04 -3.60 -2.07
N GLU A 55 12.14 -2.28 -2.04
CA GLU A 55 11.64 -1.46 -0.94
C GLU A 55 10.12 -1.52 -0.79
N VAL A 56 9.39 -1.51 -1.91
CA VAL A 56 7.92 -1.58 -1.93
C VAL A 56 7.40 -2.83 -1.22
N LEU A 57 7.97 -4.00 -1.50
CA LEU A 57 7.55 -5.26 -0.88
C LEU A 57 7.86 -5.27 0.62
N CYS A 58 9.03 -4.79 1.03
CA CYS A 58 9.40 -4.75 2.44
C CYS A 58 8.60 -3.71 3.23
N ASN A 59 8.20 -2.60 2.61
CA ASN A 59 7.32 -1.61 3.22
C ASN A 59 5.91 -2.20 3.41
N ARG A 60 5.37 -2.92 2.43
CA ARG A 60 4.09 -3.65 2.56
C ARG A 60 4.14 -4.71 3.67
N ALA A 61 5.26 -5.43 3.83
CA ALA A 61 5.43 -6.37 4.94
C ALA A 61 5.44 -5.65 6.31
N ALA A 62 6.05 -4.47 6.41
CA ALA A 62 6.02 -3.66 7.62
C ALA A 62 4.59 -3.19 7.95
N GLU A 63 3.84 -2.73 6.95
CA GLU A 63 2.45 -2.32 7.09
C GLU A 63 1.56 -3.50 7.51
N ALA A 64 1.68 -4.65 6.85
CA ALA A 64 0.94 -5.87 7.18
C ALA A 64 1.19 -6.30 8.63
N THR A 65 2.43 -6.11 9.12
CA THR A 65 2.74 -6.37 10.53
C THR A 65 1.95 -5.43 11.43
N ARG A 66 1.97 -4.12 11.17
CA ARG A 66 1.21 -3.13 11.97
C ARG A 66 -0.28 -3.44 11.96
N LYS A 67 -0.85 -3.72 10.79
CA LYS A 67 -2.27 -4.06 10.60
C LYS A 67 -2.71 -5.25 11.45
N ARG A 68 -1.86 -6.28 11.61
CA ARG A 68 -2.17 -7.43 12.49
C ARG A 68 -2.28 -7.05 13.97
N PHE A 69 -1.55 -6.03 14.42
CA PHE A 69 -1.57 -5.59 15.82
C PHE A 69 -2.64 -4.54 16.10
N TYR A 70 -2.80 -3.55 15.21
CA TYR A 70 -3.78 -2.48 15.39
C TYR A 70 -5.18 -2.84 14.86
N GLY A 71 -5.30 -3.93 14.10
CA GLY A 71 -6.52 -4.26 13.35
C GLY A 71 -6.82 -3.22 12.27
N ASP A 72 -8.01 -3.30 11.69
CA ASP A 72 -8.55 -2.27 10.77
C ASP A 72 -9.18 -1.10 11.53
N VAL A 73 -8.74 -0.84 12.76
CA VAL A 73 -9.29 0.24 13.58
C VAL A 73 -8.88 1.57 12.95
N GLN A 74 -9.77 2.10 12.11
CA GLN A 74 -9.72 3.49 11.69
C GLN A 74 -9.86 4.30 12.97
N THR A 75 -8.77 4.93 13.42
CA THR A 75 -8.76 5.73 14.64
C THR A 75 -9.84 6.82 14.50
N GLN A 76 -11.01 6.60 15.09
CA GLN A 76 -11.96 7.66 15.29
C GLN A 76 -11.34 8.53 16.38
N TYR A 77 -10.73 9.63 15.98
CA TYR A 77 -10.40 10.66 16.94
C TYR A 77 -11.72 11.19 17.49
N THR A 78 -12.17 10.65 18.61
CA THR A 78 -13.33 11.15 19.33
C THR A 78 -12.90 12.45 19.98
N ILE A 79 -13.11 13.57 19.28
CA ILE A 79 -13.10 14.89 19.92
C ILE A 79 -14.22 14.85 20.96
N PRO A 80 -13.91 14.99 22.27
CA PRO A 80 -14.95 15.15 23.27
C PRO A 80 -15.81 16.34 22.86
N LYS A 81 -17.11 16.13 22.65
CA LYS A 81 -18.03 17.20 22.26
C LYS A 81 -18.17 18.27 23.35
N GLU A 82 -17.80 17.93 24.58
CA GLU A 82 -17.80 18.85 25.71
C GLU A 82 -16.38 19.28 26.03
N SER A 83 -16.18 20.59 25.99
CA SER A 83 -15.00 21.24 26.56
C SER A 83 -14.94 20.95 28.07
N PRO A 84 -13.76 20.62 28.63
CA PRO A 84 -13.62 20.44 30.06
C PRO A 84 -14.07 21.71 30.78
N ASN A 85 -15.03 21.57 31.70
CA ASN A 85 -15.42 22.67 32.57
C ASN A 85 -14.22 23.01 33.46
N LEU A 86 -13.75 24.26 33.34
CA LEU A 86 -12.71 24.86 34.18
C LEU A 86 -13.21 25.07 35.61
#